data_AF-A0A1I6LDK8-F1
#
_entry.id   AF-A0A1I6LDK8-F1
#
_cell.length_a   1.000
_cell.length_b   1.000
_cell.length_c   1.000
_cell.angle_alpha   90.00
_cell.angle_beta   90.00
_cell.angle_gamma   90.00
#
_symmetry.space_group_name_H-M   'P 1'
#
loop_
_entity.id
_entity.type
_entity.pdbx_description
1 polymer ?
#
loop_
_entity_poly.entity_id
_entity_poly.type
_entity_poly.pdbx_seq_one_letter_code
_entity_poly.pdbx_strand_id
1 'polypeptide(L)'
;MSDRTDAAARPPSKGIDSRGPRFTAGITALLLLVDVFLGLITPIGATVAQRASEPAFLLLLAIALLFLWGVLSPRTAPWGVLFRSLVQPRLSPPTDFEDPRPPRFAQGVGLFVVSIGLVLHLIGVPWALTIAAAAAFVAAFLNAVFGVCLGCQLYLLLQRVGIVGRERPAAA
;
A
#
# COMPACT_ATOMS: atom_id res chain seq x y z
N MET A 1 35.70 -27.22 -30.51
CA MET A 1 35.82 -25.85 -31.05
C MET A 1 34.42 -25.43 -31.48
N SER A 2 33.67 -24.56 -30.81
CA SER A 2 33.86 -23.78 -29.59
C SER A 2 32.44 -23.45 -29.06
N ASP A 3 32.28 -23.46 -27.75
CA ASP A 3 31.34 -22.67 -26.94
C ASP A 3 29.83 -22.70 -27.24
N ARG A 4 29.14 -23.67 -26.62
CA ARG A 4 27.90 -23.34 -25.90
C ARG A 4 28.30 -22.79 -24.54
N THR A 5 28.67 -21.51 -24.50
CA THR A 5 28.75 -20.79 -23.25
C THR A 5 27.33 -20.65 -22.70
N ASP A 6 27.15 -21.18 -21.50
CA ASP A 6 25.99 -20.97 -20.65
C ASP A 6 25.58 -19.50 -20.64
N ALA A 7 24.56 -19.15 -21.42
CA ALA A 7 23.92 -17.85 -21.32
C ALA A 7 23.14 -17.83 -20.01
N ALA A 8 23.83 -17.42 -18.94
CA ALA A 8 23.28 -17.22 -17.62
C ALA A 8 22.01 -16.36 -17.71
N ALA A 9 20.86 -17.00 -17.50
CA ALA A 9 19.58 -16.34 -17.36
C ALA A 9 19.68 -15.24 -16.29
N ARG A 10 19.40 -14.00 -16.67
CA ARG A 10 19.35 -12.89 -15.70
C ARG A 10 18.24 -13.18 -14.68
N PRO A 11 18.49 -13.04 -13.36
CA PRO A 11 17.55 -13.51 -12.37
C PRO A 11 16.23 -12.72 -12.46
N PRO A 12 15.07 -13.37 -12.23
CA PRO A 12 13.79 -12.66 -12.06
C PRO A 12 13.95 -11.54 -11.03
N SER A 13 13.18 -10.46 -11.14
CA SER A 13 13.18 -9.39 -10.12
C SER A 13 13.14 -10.06 -8.76
N LYS A 14 14.16 -9.83 -7.91
CA LYS A 14 14.25 -10.50 -6.60
C LYS A 14 12.90 -10.43 -5.91
N GLY A 15 12.20 -11.57 -5.88
CA GLY A 15 10.86 -11.66 -5.32
C GLY A 15 10.89 -11.21 -3.87
N ILE A 16 9.79 -10.62 -3.41
CA ILE A 16 9.63 -10.23 -2.01
C ILE A 16 8.81 -11.30 -1.28
N ASP A 17 9.15 -11.55 -0.02
CA ASP A 17 8.38 -12.44 0.84
C ASP A 17 6.94 -11.92 0.98
N SER A 18 5.95 -12.71 0.54
CA SER A 18 4.53 -12.34 0.53
C SER A 18 3.98 -12.00 1.93
N ARG A 19 4.64 -12.46 3.00
CA ARG A 19 4.26 -12.14 4.39
C ARG A 19 4.55 -10.69 4.76
N GLY A 20 5.51 -10.04 4.10
CA GLY A 20 5.89 -8.65 4.37
C GLY A 20 4.79 -7.63 4.01
N PRO A 21 4.24 -7.66 2.79
CA PRO A 21 3.07 -6.85 2.43
C PRO A 21 1.87 -7.07 3.33
N ARG A 22 1.58 -8.32 3.72
CA ARG A 22 0.46 -8.65 4.62
C ARG A 22 0.65 -8.08 6.03
N PHE A 23 1.87 -8.18 6.57
CA PHE A 23 2.21 -7.58 7.86
C PHE A 23 2.05 -6.06 7.84
N THR A 24 2.56 -5.42 6.78
CA THR A 24 2.40 -3.96 6.60
C THR A 24 0.92 -3.58 6.50
N ALA A 25 0.12 -4.35 5.75
CA ALA A 25 -1.31 -4.13 5.64
C ALA A 25 -2.04 -4.30 6.97
N GLY A 26 -1.61 -5.21 7.85
CA GLY A 26 -2.17 -5.37 9.20
C GLY A 26 -1.99 -4.12 10.06
N ILE A 27 -0.78 -3.54 10.07
CA ILE A 27 -0.51 -2.28 10.78
C ILE A 27 -1.33 -1.14 10.17
N THR A 28 -1.35 -1.01 8.85
CA THR A 28 -2.12 0.02 8.16
C THR A 28 -3.63 -0.12 8.42
N ALA A 29 -4.17 -1.34 8.44
CA ALA A 29 -5.58 -1.58 8.75
C ALA A 29 -5.91 -1.17 10.19
N LEU A 30 -5.03 -1.45 11.17
CA LEU A 30 -5.23 -1.00 12.54
C LEU A 30 -5.24 0.53 12.64
N LEU A 31 -4.29 1.21 11.98
CA LEU A 31 -4.23 2.67 11.97
C LEU A 31 -5.48 3.29 11.31
N LEU A 32 -5.93 2.73 10.18
CA LEU A 32 -7.13 3.18 9.50
C LEU A 32 -8.41 2.89 10.30
N LEU A 33 -8.46 1.80 11.06
CA LEU A 33 -9.59 1.53 11.96
C LEU A 33 -9.67 2.58 13.07
N VAL A 34 -8.52 2.95 13.66
CA VAL A 34 -8.44 4.04 14.64
C VAL A 34 -8.86 5.36 14.00
N ASP A 35 -8.39 5.64 12.78
CA ASP A 35 -8.74 6.84 12.03
C ASP A 35 -10.25 6.96 11.78
N VAL A 36 -10.89 5.88 11.31
CA VAL A 36 -12.34 5.80 11.12
C VAL A 36 -13.06 6.03 12.45
N PHE A 37 -12.63 5.40 13.54
CA PHE A 37 -13.22 5.62 14.86
C PHE A 37 -13.15 7.09 15.27
N LEU A 38 -11.99 7.73 15.13
CA LEU A 38 -11.81 9.15 15.42
C LEU A 38 -12.70 10.04 14.54
N GLY A 39 -12.81 9.72 13.25
CA GLY A 39 -13.66 10.43 12.30
C GLY A 39 -15.16 10.24 12.52
N LEU A 40 -15.58 9.16 13.18
CA LEU A 40 -16.99 8.92 13.55
C LEU A 40 -17.40 9.68 14.81
N ILE A 41 -16.48 9.86 15.78
CA ILE A 41 -16.78 10.51 17.07
C ILE A 41 -16.51 12.02 17.07
N THR A 42 -15.84 12.55 16.05
CA THR A 42 -15.46 13.97 15.95
C THR A 42 -16.39 14.71 15.00
N PRO A 43 -17.15 15.72 15.47
CA PRO A 43 -17.92 16.60 14.59
C PRO A 43 -16.99 17.40 13.66
N ILE A 44 -17.40 17.60 12.41
CA ILE A 44 -16.61 18.37 11.45
C ILE A 44 -16.46 19.84 11.89
N GLY A 45 -15.22 20.35 11.87
CA GLY A 45 -14.92 21.73 12.20
C GLY A 45 -15.60 22.75 11.27
N ALA A 46 -15.90 23.94 11.81
CA ALA A 46 -16.52 25.02 11.04
C ALA A 46 -15.51 25.70 10.09
N THR A 47 -14.25 25.77 10.50
CA THR A 47 -13.16 26.43 9.75
C THR A 47 -12.16 25.41 9.20
N VAL A 48 -11.43 25.80 8.14
CA VAL A 48 -10.36 24.97 7.57
C VAL A 48 -9.27 24.67 8.61
N ALA A 49 -8.93 25.63 9.47
CA ALA A 49 -7.93 25.45 10.52
C ALA A 49 -8.35 24.39 11.55
N GLN A 50 -9.62 24.40 11.97
CA GLN A 50 -10.17 23.37 12.87
C GLN A 50 -10.09 21.99 12.23
N ARG A 51 -10.56 21.85 10.98
CA ARG A 51 -10.52 20.59 10.22
C ARG A 51 -9.12 20.04 10.06
N ALA A 52 -8.16 20.90 9.72
CA ALA A 52 -6.75 20.50 9.57
C ALA A 52 -6.09 20.07 10.89
N SER A 53 -6.66 20.48 12.04
CA SER A 53 -6.18 20.10 13.37
C SER A 53 -6.91 18.91 13.98
N GLU A 54 -7.91 18.34 13.28
CA GLU A 54 -8.66 17.19 13.79
C GLU A 54 -7.76 15.95 13.91
N PRO A 55 -7.89 15.14 14.98
CA PRO A 55 -7.06 13.95 15.17
C PRO A 55 -7.12 12.96 14.00
N ALA A 56 -8.32 12.74 13.44
CA ALA A 56 -8.50 11.89 12.27
C ALA A 56 -7.81 12.47 11.02
N PHE A 57 -7.89 13.80 10.81
CA PHE A 57 -7.16 14.44 9.72
C PHE A 57 -5.65 14.24 9.82
N LEU A 58 -5.08 14.46 11.01
CA LEU A 58 -3.65 14.30 11.25
C LEU A 58 -3.19 12.85 11.10
N LEU A 59 -3.99 11.89 11.58
CA LEU A 59 -3.69 10.47 11.46
C LEU A 59 -3.77 10.01 9.99
N LEU A 60 -4.84 10.33 9.27
CA LEU A 60 -4.96 10.01 7.85
C LEU A 60 -3.85 10.68 7.01
N LEU A 61 -3.45 11.90 7.36
CA LEU A 61 -2.30 12.57 6.74
C LEU A 61 -1.00 11.79 6.98
N ALA A 62 -0.75 11.32 8.20
CA ALA A 62 0.41 10.48 8.49
C ALA A 62 0.37 9.16 7.70
N ILE A 63 -0.80 8.53 7.56
CA ILE A 63 -0.99 7.33 6.74
C ILE A 63 -0.74 7.63 5.26
N ALA A 64 -1.19 8.77 4.74
CA ALA A 64 -0.90 9.21 3.38
C ALA A 64 0.61 9.38 3.16
N LEU A 65 1.33 9.98 4.11
CA LEU A 65 2.79 10.09 4.04
C LEU A 65 3.48 8.72 4.07
N LEU A 66 2.97 7.76 4.83
CA LEU A 66 3.46 6.38 4.83
C LEU A 66 3.21 5.68 3.48
N PHE A 67 2.06 5.90 2.85
CA PHE A 67 1.81 5.41 1.49
C PHE A 67 2.76 6.06 0.48
N LEU A 68 2.94 7.38 0.53
CA LEU A 68 3.89 8.10 -0.31
C LEU A 68 5.32 7.58 -0.14
N TRP A 69 5.75 7.34 1.10
CA TRP A 69 7.05 6.72 1.37
C TRP A 69 7.15 5.33 0.75
N GLY A 70 6.11 4.50 0.89
CA GLY A 70 6.04 3.18 0.25
C GLY A 70 6.12 3.24 -1.28
N VAL A 71 5.56 4.27 -1.90
CA VAL A 71 5.64 4.50 -3.36
C VAL A 71 7.04 4.97 -3.76
N LEU A 72 7.63 5.92 -3.05
CA LEU A 72 8.91 6.52 -3.43
C LEU A 72 10.11 5.64 -3.07
N SER A 73 10.10 5.06 -1.87
CA SER A 73 11.18 4.26 -1.32
C SER A 73 10.67 3.02 -0.57
N PRO A 74 10.16 2.00 -1.30
CA PRO A 74 9.61 0.78 -0.70
C PRO A 74 10.64 0.00 0.13
N ARG A 75 11.93 0.12 -0.19
CA ARG A 75 13.01 -0.54 0.57
C ARG A 75 13.21 0.06 1.95
N THR A 76 12.96 1.36 2.15
CA THR A 76 13.16 2.01 3.45
C THR A 76 11.85 2.30 4.18
N ALA A 77 10.71 1.89 3.62
CA ALA A 77 9.41 2.06 4.25
C ALA A 77 9.39 1.41 5.65
N PRO A 78 8.91 2.12 6.68
CA PRO A 78 9.17 1.79 8.08
C PRO A 78 8.61 0.42 8.47
N TRP A 79 7.38 0.10 8.08
CA TRP A 79 6.76 -1.19 8.38
C TRP A 79 7.42 -2.36 7.64
N GLY A 80 7.90 -2.13 6.42
CA GLY A 80 8.68 -3.12 5.67
C GLY A 80 10.05 -3.38 6.29
N VAL A 81 10.71 -2.33 6.80
CA VAL A 81 11.96 -2.47 7.56
C VAL A 81 11.70 -3.23 8.86
N LEU A 82 10.67 -2.85 9.62
CA LEU A 82 10.25 -3.51 10.85
C LEU A 82 9.99 -5.00 10.66
N PHE A 83 9.28 -5.36 9.59
CA PHE A 83 9.05 -6.76 9.23
C PHE A 83 10.38 -7.49 9.02
N ARG A 84 11.26 -6.96 8.16
CA ARG A 84 12.52 -7.64 7.82
C ARG A 84 13.50 -7.71 8.98
N SER A 85 13.49 -6.74 9.90
CA SER A 85 14.43 -6.69 11.01
C SER A 85 13.95 -7.46 12.24
N LEU A 86 12.66 -7.44 12.56
CA LEU A 86 12.16 -8.00 13.83
C LEU A 86 11.28 -9.24 13.65
N VAL A 87 10.55 -9.34 12.53
CA VAL A 87 9.57 -10.42 12.33
C VAL A 87 10.16 -11.54 11.48
N GLN A 88 10.70 -11.21 10.31
CA GLN A 88 11.23 -12.16 9.34
C GLN A 88 12.31 -13.11 9.91
N PRO A 89 13.28 -12.66 10.75
CA PRO A 89 14.30 -13.55 11.31
C PRO A 89 13.74 -14.60 12.29
N ARG A 90 12.51 -14.39 12.79
CA ARG A 90 11.82 -15.32 13.71
C ARG A 90 10.91 -16.31 12.98
N LEU A 91 10.77 -16.18 11.67
CA LEU A 91 9.93 -17.04 10.85
C LEU A 91 10.79 -18.08 10.11
N SER A 92 10.16 -19.17 9.70
CA SER A 92 10.78 -20.12 8.77
C SER A 92 11.11 -19.44 7.43
N PRO A 93 12.10 -19.98 6.68
CA PRO A 93 12.46 -19.47 5.36
C PRO A 93 11.22 -19.29 4.46
N PRO A 94 11.13 -18.17 3.72
CA PRO A 94 9.99 -17.91 2.85
C PRO A 94 9.86 -18.96 1.75
N THR A 95 8.65 -19.48 1.60
CA THR A 95 8.26 -20.45 0.56
C THR A 95 7.50 -19.79 -0.59
N ASP A 96 6.99 -18.58 -0.38
CA ASP A 96 6.18 -17.83 -1.34
C ASP A 96 6.77 -16.43 -1.56
N PHE A 97 6.89 -16.06 -2.84
CA PHE A 97 7.50 -14.82 -3.27
C PHE A 97 6.62 -14.12 -4.29
N GLU A 98 6.41 -12.82 -4.10
CA GLU A 98 5.61 -11.98 -4.99
C GLU A 98 6.49 -10.95 -5.73
N ASP A 99 6.05 -10.52 -6.92
CA ASP A 99 6.63 -9.37 -7.62
C ASP A 99 6.43 -8.09 -6.76
N PRO A 100 7.46 -7.26 -6.53
CA PRO A 100 7.32 -6.01 -5.79
C PRO A 100 6.50 -4.91 -6.50
N ARG A 101 6.24 -5.01 -7.82
CA ARG A 101 5.56 -3.95 -8.60
C ARG A 101 4.07 -3.79 -8.24
N PRO A 102 3.23 -4.84 -8.21
CA PRO A 102 1.81 -4.70 -7.85
C PRO A 102 1.59 -4.12 -6.45
N PRO A 103 2.33 -4.54 -5.38
CA PRO A 103 2.22 -3.91 -4.07
C PRO A 103 2.58 -2.43 -4.09
N ARG A 104 3.59 -2.01 -4.86
CA ARG A 104 3.94 -0.59 -5.01
C ARG A 104 2.82 0.20 -5.70
N PHE A 105 2.19 -0.37 -6.72
CA PHE A 105 1.02 0.23 -7.36
C PHE A 105 -0.15 0.37 -6.37
N ALA A 106 -0.41 -0.67 -5.56
CA ALA A 106 -1.45 -0.65 -4.53
C ALA A 106 -1.23 0.49 -3.51
N GLN A 107 0.01 0.76 -3.10
CA GLN A 107 0.32 1.91 -2.25
C GLN A 107 -0.03 3.25 -2.92
N GLY A 108 0.20 3.37 -4.24
CA GLY A 108 -0.19 4.55 -5.00
C GLY A 108 -1.70 4.76 -5.08
N VAL A 109 -2.46 3.67 -5.25
CA VAL A 109 -3.94 3.71 -5.22
C VAL A 109 -4.42 4.12 -3.82
N GLY A 110 -3.84 3.54 -2.76
CA GLY A 110 -4.13 3.91 -1.38
C GLY A 110 -3.89 5.40 -1.13
N LEU A 111 -2.72 5.91 -1.53
CA LEU A 111 -2.38 7.33 -1.45
C LEU A 111 -3.43 8.20 -2.16
N PHE A 112 -3.80 7.86 -3.39
CA PHE A 112 -4.79 8.60 -4.17
C PHE A 112 -6.14 8.71 -3.45
N VAL A 113 -6.66 7.58 -2.95
CA VAL A 113 -7.94 7.53 -2.23
C VAL A 113 -7.91 8.39 -0.97
N VAL A 114 -6.88 8.25 -0.14
CA VAL A 114 -6.81 9.02 1.11
C VAL A 114 -6.54 10.50 0.87
N SER A 115 -5.76 10.86 -0.17
CA SER A 115 -5.53 12.26 -0.55
C SER A 115 -6.82 12.95 -1.00
N ILE A 116 -7.71 12.26 -1.73
CA ILE A 116 -9.03 12.78 -2.05
C ILE A 116 -9.83 13.03 -0.76
N GLY A 117 -9.85 12.08 0.17
CA GLY A 117 -10.52 12.24 1.47
C GLY A 117 -10.02 13.46 2.26
N LEU A 118 -8.70 13.64 2.33
CA LEU A 118 -8.07 14.78 3.00
C LEU A 118 -8.47 16.11 2.36
N VAL A 119 -8.38 16.23 1.03
CA VAL A 119 -8.73 17.48 0.31
C VAL A 119 -10.22 17.81 0.47
N LEU A 120 -11.09 16.82 0.28
CA LEU A 120 -12.54 16.99 0.41
C LEU A 120 -12.94 17.37 1.85
N HIS A 121 -12.26 16.81 2.85
CA HIS A 121 -12.48 17.17 4.23
C HIS A 121 -12.10 18.63 4.51
N LEU A 122 -10.95 19.11 4.03
CA LEU A 122 -10.54 20.52 4.22
C LEU A 122 -11.56 21.51 3.66
N ILE A 123 -12.12 21.23 2.48
CA ILE A 123 -13.17 22.09 1.88
C ILE A 123 -14.56 21.91 2.52
N GLY A 124 -14.73 20.90 3.39
CA GLY A 124 -15.91 20.76 4.25
C GLY A 124 -16.94 19.75 3.77
N VAL A 125 -16.58 18.83 2.88
CA VAL A 125 -17.48 17.76 2.47
C VAL A 125 -17.71 16.80 3.65
N PRO A 126 -18.95 16.65 4.13
CA PRO A 126 -19.25 15.74 5.23
C PRO A 126 -18.84 14.30 4.90
N TRP A 127 -18.33 13.57 5.89
CA TRP A 127 -17.95 12.15 5.81
C TRP A 127 -16.83 11.79 4.81
N ALA A 128 -16.29 12.74 4.04
CA ALA A 128 -15.30 12.43 3.00
C ALA A 128 -14.04 11.75 3.55
N LEU A 129 -13.52 12.25 4.68
CA LEU A 129 -12.38 11.68 5.38
C LEU A 129 -12.68 10.23 5.82
N THR A 130 -13.77 10.05 6.56
CA THR A 130 -14.16 8.76 7.15
C THR A 130 -14.45 7.71 6.09
N ILE A 131 -15.11 8.08 4.98
CA ILE A 131 -15.39 7.17 3.87
C ILE A 131 -14.10 6.77 3.16
N ALA A 132 -13.18 7.71 2.90
CA ALA A 132 -11.90 7.39 2.28
C ALA A 132 -11.05 6.47 3.18
N ALA A 133 -10.99 6.76 4.48
CA ALA A 133 -10.32 5.92 5.46
C ALA A 133 -10.94 4.53 5.57
N ALA A 134 -12.27 4.42 5.57
CA ALA A 134 -12.99 3.15 5.60
C ALA A 134 -12.75 2.31 4.34
N ALA A 135 -12.74 2.94 3.15
CA ALA A 135 -12.41 2.26 1.90
C ALA A 135 -10.97 1.71 1.92
N ALA A 136 -10.01 2.52 2.37
CA ALA A 136 -8.63 2.09 2.54
C ALA A 136 -8.51 0.98 3.61
N PHE A 137 -9.27 1.07 4.70
CA PHE A 137 -9.31 0.07 5.76
C PHE A 137 -9.75 -1.29 5.21
N VAL A 138 -10.86 -1.34 4.46
CA VAL A 138 -11.34 -2.58 3.85
C VAL A 138 -10.27 -3.20 2.96
N ALA A 139 -9.63 -2.41 2.10
CA ALA A 139 -8.55 -2.90 1.24
C ALA A 139 -7.35 -3.44 2.04
N ALA A 140 -6.92 -2.74 3.08
CA ALA A 140 -5.81 -3.16 3.94
C ALA A 140 -6.17 -4.41 4.76
N PHE A 141 -7.39 -4.47 5.31
CA PHE A 141 -7.90 -5.60 6.09
C PHE A 141 -7.98 -6.87 5.26
N LEU A 142 -8.52 -6.80 4.04
CA LEU A 142 -8.60 -7.94 3.13
C LEU A 142 -7.21 -8.49 2.80
N ASN A 143 -6.23 -7.61 2.60
CA ASN A 143 -4.85 -8.02 2.36
C ASN A 143 -4.21 -8.62 3.62
N ALA A 144 -4.47 -8.07 4.81
CA ALA A 144 -3.92 -8.55 6.06
C ALA A 144 -4.45 -9.94 6.45
N VAL A 145 -5.75 -10.16 6.31
CA VAL A 145 -6.43 -11.38 6.81
C VAL A 145 -6.50 -12.47 5.75
N PHE A 146 -6.91 -12.13 4.53
CA PHE A 146 -7.14 -13.10 3.45
C PHE A 146 -6.00 -13.17 2.44
N GLY A 147 -5.02 -12.26 2.53
CA GLY A 147 -3.99 -12.13 1.49
C GLY A 147 -4.53 -11.60 0.16
N VAL A 148 -5.71 -10.97 0.17
CA VAL A 148 -6.36 -10.43 -1.04
C VAL A 148 -5.98 -8.96 -1.19
N CYS A 149 -4.98 -8.69 -2.04
CA CYS A 149 -4.57 -7.34 -2.42
C CYS A 149 -5.41 -6.82 -3.61
N LEU A 150 -6.45 -6.03 -3.34
CA LEU A 150 -7.31 -5.44 -4.37
C LEU A 150 -6.53 -4.60 -5.40
N GLY A 151 -5.54 -3.82 -4.94
CA GLY A 151 -4.67 -3.04 -5.83
C GLY A 151 -3.82 -3.92 -6.76
N CYS A 152 -3.40 -5.09 -6.28
CA CYS A 152 -2.64 -6.05 -7.08
C CYS A 152 -3.53 -6.70 -8.16
N GLN A 153 -4.78 -7.04 -7.81
CA GLN A 153 -5.77 -7.52 -8.80
C GLN A 153 -6.09 -6.46 -9.86
N LEU A 154 -6.26 -5.21 -9.44
CA LEU A 154 -6.46 -4.08 -10.36
C LEU A 154 -5.27 -3.90 -11.29
N TYR A 155 -4.03 -3.98 -10.78
CA TYR A 155 -2.82 -3.92 -11.59
C TYR A 155 -2.77 -5.01 -12.66
N LEU A 156 -3.07 -6.26 -12.28
CA LEU A 156 -3.12 -7.37 -13.23
C LEU A 156 -4.25 -7.22 -14.25
N LEU A 157 -5.41 -6.69 -13.84
CA LEU A 157 -6.51 -6.38 -14.76
C LEU A 157 -6.07 -5.32 -15.77
N LEU A 158 -5.46 -4.23 -15.31
CA LEU A 158 -4.93 -3.16 -16.17
C LEU A 158 -3.86 -3.66 -17.14
N GLN A 159 -3.03 -4.63 -16.73
CA GLN A 159 -2.11 -5.31 -17.65
C GLN A 159 -2.84 -6.18 -18.68
N ARG A 160 -3.90 -6.89 -18.27
CA ARG A 160 -4.69 -7.74 -19.19
C ARG A 160 -5.38 -6.92 -20.27
N VAL A 161 -5.88 -5.74 -19.93
CA VAL A 161 -6.52 -4.82 -20.88
C VAL A 161 -5.53 -3.89 -21.61
N GLY A 162 -4.22 -4.04 -21.37
CA GLY A 162 -3.16 -3.33 -22.09
C GLY A 162 -2.93 -1.87 -21.67
N ILE A 163 -3.54 -1.41 -20.58
CA ILE A 163 -3.37 -0.04 -20.06
C ILE A 163 -2.03 0.11 -19.35
N VAL A 164 -1.62 -0.92 -18.60
CA VAL A 164 -0.29 -1.00 -17.99
C VAL A 164 0.54 -1.94 -18.83
N GLY A 165 1.70 -1.47 -19.29
CA GLY A 165 2.60 -2.29 -20.08
C GLY A 165 2.96 -3.57 -19.35
N ARG A 166 2.72 -4.72 -19.97
CA ARG A 166 3.52 -5.90 -19.69
C ARG A 166 4.91 -5.58 -20.20
N GLU A 167 5.94 -5.62 -19.35
CA GLU A 167 7.29 -5.62 -19.89
C GLU A 167 7.38 -6.80 -20.87
N ARG A 168 7.55 -6.49 -22.17
CA ARG A 168 7.89 -7.51 -23.15
C ARG A 168 9.18 -8.17 -22.65
N PRO A 169 9.31 -9.51 -22.68
CA PRO A 169 10.63 -10.12 -22.59
C PRO A 169 11.51 -9.38 -23.61
N ALA A 170 12.63 -8.82 -23.16
CA ALA A 170 13.52 -8.11 -24.07
C ALA A 170 13.82 -9.03 -25.25
N ALA A 171 13.54 -8.55 -26.47
CA ALA A 171 13.71 -9.32 -27.69
C ALA A 171 15.15 -9.83 -27.77
N ALA A 172 15.25 -11.10 -28.17
CA ALA A 172 16.45 -11.93 -28.21
C ALA A 172 17.59 -11.35 -29.05
#